data_AF-A0A936IJN6-F1
#
_entry.id   AF-A0A936IJN6-F1
#
_cell.length_a   1.000
_cell.length_b   1.000
_cell.length_c   1.000
_cell.angle_alpha   90.00
_cell.angle_beta   90.00
_cell.angle_gamma   90.00
#
_symmetry.space_group_name_H-M   'P 1'
#
loop_
_entity.id
_entity.type
_entity.pdbx_description
1 polymer ?
#
loop_
_entity_poly.entity_id
_entity_poly.type
_entity_poly.pdbx_seq_one_letter_code
_entity_poly.pdbx_strand_id
1 'polypeptide(L)'
;MIVDCHTQIWNHQTPPIYAGLADAGVRADESRHLAAADPVDKAIVLAFKSTYLGSEIPNRFVAEYVRRNPGKMIGFAGIDPTDRDWMEELRIAQHDLQLKGVAIAPALQDFHPSDTRAMRLYEECARRGLPLLFEQGHRNPAAKMEFAQPMLIDAVAREFPTLRIVVARLGFPWVHQAVVLLAKHANVYADVAGLLPHPWLSYSALLAAHEYGVMNKLLFGSDFPFRSPAACIEALYSVNQFSHAGSLPPIPREQLRGIVERDALALLGIETHSPATAVPSTIFADED
;
A
#
# COMPACT_ATOMS: atom_id res chain seq x y z
N MET A 1 -9.97 -11.85 -7.03
CA MET A 1 -9.94 -11.28 -5.68
C MET A 1 -9.56 -9.81 -5.82
N ILE A 2 -10.28 -8.89 -5.18
CA ILE A 2 -10.00 -7.46 -5.18
C ILE A 2 -9.33 -7.12 -3.85
N VAL A 3 -8.14 -6.52 -3.91
CA VAL A 3 -7.37 -6.14 -2.73
C VAL A 3 -7.09 -4.65 -2.77
N ASP A 4 -7.58 -3.92 -1.78
CA ASP A 4 -7.17 -2.54 -1.56
C ASP A 4 -5.83 -2.52 -0.83
N CYS A 5 -4.75 -2.18 -1.53
CA CYS A 5 -3.40 -2.27 -0.98
C CYS A 5 -2.98 -1.06 -0.13
N HIS A 6 -3.82 -0.03 -0.02
CA HIS A 6 -3.42 1.24 0.57
C HIS A 6 -4.58 1.92 1.29
N THR A 7 -4.74 1.60 2.57
CA THR A 7 -5.65 2.31 3.47
C THR A 7 -4.96 2.67 4.77
N GLN A 8 -5.44 3.74 5.41
CA GLN A 8 -4.99 4.16 6.73
C GLN A 8 -6.20 4.44 7.61
N ILE A 9 -6.04 4.12 8.89
CA ILE A 9 -6.97 4.46 9.95
C ILE A 9 -6.20 5.11 11.08
N TRP A 10 -6.87 5.94 11.86
CA TRP A 10 -6.34 6.43 13.11
C TRP A 10 -7.43 6.44 14.17
N ASN A 11 -7.01 6.49 15.43
CA ASN A 11 -7.94 6.53 16.55
C ASN A 11 -8.65 7.90 16.63
N HIS A 12 -9.27 8.22 17.77
CA HIS A 12 -9.97 9.50 17.93
C HIS A 12 -9.07 10.75 17.75
N GLN A 13 -7.75 10.60 17.91
CA GLN A 13 -6.79 11.67 17.71
C GLN A 13 -6.18 11.57 16.31
N THR A 14 -6.41 12.60 15.50
CA THR A 14 -5.75 12.73 14.21
C THR A 14 -4.23 12.89 14.44
N PRO A 15 -3.39 12.03 13.84
CA PRO A 15 -1.94 12.13 13.96
C PRO A 15 -1.43 13.51 13.52
N PRO A 16 -0.34 14.04 14.12
CA PRO A 16 0.22 15.33 13.72
C PRO A 16 0.48 15.48 12.21
N ILE A 17 0.90 14.41 11.52
CA ILE A 17 1.07 14.39 10.05
C ILE A 17 -0.20 14.73 9.26
N TYR A 18 -1.37 14.59 9.90
CA TYR A 18 -2.70 14.81 9.36
C TYR A 18 -3.46 15.92 10.06
N ALA A 19 -2.79 16.77 10.86
CA ALA A 19 -3.43 17.85 11.62
C ALA A 19 -4.36 18.72 10.75
N GLY A 20 -3.90 19.15 9.56
CA GLY A 20 -4.72 19.95 8.63
C GLY A 20 -5.94 19.23 8.03
N LEU A 21 -6.00 17.90 8.12
CA LEU A 21 -7.15 17.11 7.66
C LEU A 21 -8.27 17.02 8.71
N ALA A 22 -7.91 17.12 9.99
CA ALA A 22 -8.90 17.21 11.06
C ALA A 22 -9.77 18.47 10.86
N ASP A 23 -9.15 19.59 10.51
CA ASP A 23 -9.84 20.85 10.21
C ASP A 23 -10.75 20.73 8.98
N ALA A 24 -10.39 19.88 8.01
CA ALA A 24 -11.18 19.57 6.83
C ALA A 24 -12.29 18.52 7.09
N GLY A 25 -12.45 18.05 8.34
CA GLY A 25 -13.48 17.09 8.73
C GLY A 25 -13.24 15.64 8.27
N VAL A 26 -12.03 15.32 7.82
CA VAL A 26 -11.66 13.94 7.42
C VAL A 26 -11.65 13.04 8.65
N ARG A 27 -12.32 11.89 8.55
CA ARG A 27 -12.37 10.88 9.63
C ARG A 27 -11.96 9.52 9.10
N ALA A 28 -11.04 8.87 9.81
CA ALA A 28 -10.47 7.58 9.44
C ALA A 28 -10.75 6.51 10.51
N ASP A 29 -11.93 6.54 11.10
CA ASP A 29 -12.30 5.57 12.13
C ASP A 29 -12.56 4.17 11.55
N GLU A 30 -12.44 3.17 12.42
CA GLU A 30 -12.53 1.75 12.09
C GLU A 30 -13.89 1.35 11.48
N SER A 31 -14.97 1.98 11.94
CA SER A 31 -16.33 1.67 11.50
C SER A 31 -16.55 2.14 10.06
N ARG A 32 -16.07 3.35 9.74
CA ARG A 32 -16.09 3.90 8.38
C ARG A 32 -15.21 3.11 7.45
N HIS A 33 -14.01 2.75 7.88
CA HIS A 33 -13.10 1.94 7.07
C HIS A 33 -13.72 0.58 6.75
N LEU A 34 -14.29 -0.11 7.75
CA LEU A 34 -14.93 -1.42 7.54
C LEU A 34 -16.11 -1.33 6.57
N ALA A 35 -16.96 -0.29 6.70
CA ALA A 35 -18.07 -0.06 5.78
C ALA A 35 -17.58 0.28 4.36
N ALA A 36 -16.55 1.12 4.23
CA ALA A 36 -15.97 1.49 2.93
C ALA A 36 -15.30 0.31 2.23
N ALA A 37 -14.76 -0.65 2.99
CA ALA A 37 -14.11 -1.85 2.47
C ALA A 37 -15.07 -2.93 1.99
N ASP A 38 -16.40 -2.74 2.08
CA ASP A 38 -17.39 -3.71 1.58
C ASP A 38 -17.10 -4.22 0.15
N PRO A 39 -16.78 -3.35 -0.85
CA PRO A 39 -16.58 -3.76 -2.25
C PRO A 39 -15.28 -4.53 -2.55
N VAL A 40 -14.37 -4.69 -1.57
CA VAL A 40 -13.08 -5.36 -1.76
C VAL A 40 -13.00 -6.63 -0.92
N ASP A 41 -12.31 -7.67 -1.38
CA ASP A 41 -12.19 -8.92 -0.60
C ASP A 41 -11.27 -8.74 0.61
N LYS A 42 -10.21 -7.95 0.44
CA LYS A 42 -9.23 -7.61 1.49
C LYS A 42 -8.82 -6.14 1.41
N ALA A 43 -8.47 -5.56 2.55
CA ALA A 43 -7.80 -4.25 2.62
C ALA A 43 -6.52 -4.33 3.46
N ILE A 44 -5.45 -3.71 2.96
CA ILE A 44 -4.17 -3.54 3.64
C ILE A 44 -4.20 -2.21 4.38
N VAL A 45 -4.12 -2.31 5.71
CA VAL A 45 -4.14 -1.18 6.64
C VAL A 45 -2.72 -0.85 7.07
N LEU A 46 -2.28 0.36 6.74
CA LEU A 46 -0.92 0.83 7.02
C LEU A 46 -0.86 1.52 8.39
N ALA A 47 -0.01 1.02 9.28
CA ALA A 47 0.51 1.83 10.37
C ALA A 47 1.62 2.78 9.88
N PHE A 48 2.01 3.73 10.71
CA PHE A 48 3.00 4.74 10.38
C PHE A 48 3.77 5.14 11.64
N LYS A 49 5.06 5.45 11.52
CA LYS A 49 5.85 6.01 12.61
C LYS A 49 6.90 6.95 12.04
N SER A 50 7.02 8.15 12.60
CA SER A 50 8.10 9.08 12.29
C SER A 50 8.57 9.75 13.58
N THR A 51 9.81 9.46 13.96
CA THR A 51 10.48 10.15 15.06
C THR A 51 10.83 11.58 14.67
N TYR A 52 11.15 11.82 13.40
CA TYR A 52 11.38 13.16 12.85
C TYR A 52 10.18 14.10 13.05
N LEU A 53 8.96 13.61 12.81
CA LEU A 53 7.73 14.40 12.91
C LEU A 53 7.03 14.27 14.26
N GLY A 54 7.51 13.39 15.15
CA GLY A 54 6.84 13.07 16.41
C GLY A 54 5.41 12.55 16.19
N SER A 55 5.21 11.72 15.16
CA SER A 55 3.87 11.31 14.72
C SER A 55 3.83 9.83 14.41
N GLU A 56 2.73 9.18 14.79
CA GLU A 56 2.52 7.76 14.56
C GLU A 56 1.04 7.40 14.37
N ILE A 57 0.84 6.29 13.66
CA ILE A 57 -0.33 5.42 13.74
C ILE A 57 0.19 4.12 14.37
N PRO A 58 -0.12 3.85 15.65
CA PRO A 58 0.54 2.76 16.38
C PRO A 58 0.31 1.37 15.77
N ASN A 59 1.38 0.57 15.67
CA ASN A 59 1.31 -0.82 15.18
C ASN A 59 0.30 -1.68 15.97
N ARG A 60 0.22 -1.49 17.29
CA ARG A 60 -0.72 -2.23 18.15
C ARG A 60 -2.18 -1.92 17.84
N PHE A 61 -2.48 -0.65 17.51
CA PHE A 61 -3.82 -0.22 17.14
C PHE A 61 -4.26 -0.89 15.82
N VAL A 62 -3.42 -0.83 14.78
CA VAL A 62 -3.69 -1.51 13.51
C VAL A 62 -3.84 -3.03 13.71
N ALA A 63 -2.97 -3.64 14.51
CA ALA A 63 -3.04 -5.08 14.78
C ALA A 63 -4.34 -5.49 15.50
N GLU A 64 -4.85 -4.66 16.42
CA GLU A 64 -6.12 -4.90 17.09
C GLU A 64 -7.32 -4.79 16.15
N TYR A 65 -7.31 -3.81 15.25
CA TYR A 65 -8.31 -3.70 14.20
C TYR A 65 -8.32 -4.92 13.27
N VAL A 66 -7.13 -5.37 12.84
CA VAL A 66 -6.95 -6.55 12.00
C VAL A 66 -7.45 -7.81 12.70
N ARG A 67 -7.14 -7.99 13.99
CA ARG A 67 -7.57 -9.16 14.77
C ARG A 67 -9.09 -9.26 14.92
N ARG A 68 -9.79 -8.13 14.98
CA ARG A 68 -11.26 -8.11 14.98
C ARG A 68 -11.87 -8.41 13.62
N ASN A 69 -11.10 -8.29 12.54
CA ASN A 69 -11.56 -8.44 11.16
C ASN A 69 -10.62 -9.30 10.29
N PRO A 70 -10.17 -10.50 10.74
CA PRO A 70 -9.08 -11.25 10.09
C PRO A 70 -9.44 -11.77 8.68
N GLY A 71 -10.74 -11.94 8.42
CA GLY A 71 -11.27 -12.29 7.10
C GLY A 71 -11.20 -11.15 6.09
N LYS A 72 -11.05 -9.89 6.51
CA LYS A 72 -11.14 -8.69 5.65
C LYS A 72 -9.89 -7.82 5.68
N MET A 73 -9.14 -7.80 6.78
CA MET A 73 -8.05 -6.86 7.00
C MET A 73 -6.69 -7.55 7.09
N ILE A 74 -5.68 -6.90 6.53
CA ILE A 74 -4.27 -7.26 6.64
C ILE A 74 -3.53 -6.01 7.13
N GLY A 75 -2.65 -6.12 8.12
CA GLY A 75 -1.93 -4.97 8.67
C GLY A 75 -0.49 -4.92 8.21
N PHE A 76 0.00 -3.74 7.85
CA PHE A 76 1.43 -3.45 7.66
C PHE A 76 1.92 -2.57 8.81
N ALA A 77 3.14 -2.84 9.27
CA ALA A 77 3.76 -2.12 10.36
C ALA A 77 4.40 -0.82 9.88
N GLY A 78 4.16 0.28 10.59
CA GLY A 78 4.96 1.50 10.47
C GLY A 78 6.25 1.32 11.26
N ILE A 79 7.39 1.39 10.59
CA ILE A 79 8.71 1.28 11.23
C ILE A 79 9.53 2.49 10.82
N ASP A 80 10.15 3.17 11.79
CA ASP A 80 11.14 4.21 11.51
C ASP A 80 12.55 3.61 11.63
N PRO A 81 13.30 3.44 10.50
CA PRO A 81 14.62 2.84 10.54
C PRO A 81 15.66 3.75 11.24
N THR A 82 15.33 5.00 11.54
CA THR A 82 16.22 5.92 12.25
C THR A 82 16.23 5.68 13.76
N ASP A 83 15.21 4.97 14.28
CA ASP A 83 15.11 4.60 15.69
C ASP A 83 16.16 3.57 16.10
N ARG A 84 16.51 3.53 17.39
CA ARG A 84 17.52 2.56 17.88
C ARG A 84 16.96 1.14 18.03
N ASP A 85 15.66 1.03 18.24
CA ASP A 85 14.94 -0.18 18.59
C ASP A 85 14.07 -0.72 17.44
N TRP A 86 14.21 -0.18 16.22
CA TRP A 86 13.44 -0.61 15.03
C TRP A 86 13.45 -2.13 14.81
N MET A 87 14.56 -2.80 15.17
CA MET A 87 14.70 -4.25 14.99
C MET A 87 13.80 -5.04 15.95
N GLU A 88 13.68 -4.57 17.19
CA GLU A 88 12.75 -5.17 18.16
C GLU A 88 11.31 -4.82 17.80
N GLU A 89 11.05 -3.59 17.32
CA GLU A 89 9.72 -3.23 16.81
C GLU A 89 9.30 -4.09 15.63
N LEU A 90 10.20 -4.37 14.68
CA LEU A 90 9.96 -5.28 13.56
C LEU A 90 9.67 -6.70 14.06
N ARG A 91 10.44 -7.18 15.04
CA ARG A 91 10.22 -8.50 15.65
C ARG A 91 8.83 -8.59 16.28
N ILE A 92 8.46 -7.61 17.10
CA ILE A 92 7.13 -7.52 17.74
C ILE A 92 6.03 -7.43 16.68
N ALA A 93 6.19 -6.57 15.68
CA ALA A 93 5.23 -6.39 14.59
C ALA A 93 4.94 -7.70 13.86
N GLN A 94 5.98 -8.46 13.53
CA GLN A 94 5.83 -9.73 12.82
C GLN A 94 5.30 -10.85 13.72
N HIS A 95 5.94 -11.10 14.87
CA HIS A 95 5.67 -12.28 15.68
C HIS A 95 4.49 -12.10 16.64
N ASP A 96 4.43 -10.97 17.33
CA ASP A 96 3.47 -10.75 18.41
C ASP A 96 2.18 -10.12 17.85
N LEU A 97 2.31 -9.24 16.85
CA LEU A 97 1.19 -8.52 16.23
C LEU A 97 0.70 -9.13 14.91
N GLN A 98 1.44 -10.09 14.34
CA GLN A 98 1.08 -10.80 13.10
C GLN A 98 0.88 -9.88 11.88
N LEU A 99 1.55 -8.72 11.86
CA LEU A 99 1.56 -7.80 10.72
C LEU A 99 2.36 -8.42 9.56
N LYS A 100 1.90 -8.21 8.33
CA LYS A 100 2.32 -8.96 7.14
C LYS A 100 3.18 -8.17 6.16
N GLY A 101 3.61 -6.97 6.53
CA GLY A 101 4.45 -6.10 5.72
C GLY A 101 4.89 -4.88 6.51
N VAL A 102 5.68 -4.02 5.89
CA VAL A 102 6.21 -2.80 6.49
C VAL A 102 5.89 -1.61 5.59
N ALA A 103 5.47 -0.50 6.18
CA ALA A 103 5.25 0.78 5.53
C ALA A 103 6.26 1.81 6.07
N ILE A 104 6.86 2.57 5.15
CA ILE A 104 7.84 3.62 5.44
C ILE A 104 7.60 4.80 4.51
N ALA A 105 8.01 5.99 4.95
CA ALA A 105 7.95 7.22 4.17
C ALA A 105 9.26 8.00 4.37
N PRO A 106 10.32 7.73 3.58
CA PRO A 106 11.64 8.34 3.78
C PRO A 106 11.61 9.88 3.87
N ALA A 107 10.75 10.53 3.07
CA ALA A 107 10.54 11.98 3.11
C ALA A 107 9.90 12.50 4.41
N LEU A 108 9.07 11.69 5.07
CA LEU A 108 8.45 12.04 6.36
C LEU A 108 9.23 11.50 7.57
N GLN A 109 10.22 10.65 7.35
CA GLN A 109 11.05 10.04 8.40
C GLN A 109 12.49 10.56 8.38
N ASP A 110 12.79 11.51 7.50
CA ASP A 110 14.09 12.18 7.36
C ASP A 110 15.28 11.21 7.14
N PHE A 111 15.19 10.38 6.11
CA PHE A 111 16.33 9.59 5.65
C PHE A 111 16.34 9.40 4.14
N HIS A 112 17.53 9.28 3.57
CA HIS A 112 17.69 8.87 2.18
C HIS A 112 17.34 7.38 2.02
N PRO A 113 16.58 6.93 1.01
CA PRO A 113 16.18 5.53 0.90
C PRO A 113 17.33 4.51 0.98
N SER A 114 18.53 4.85 0.52
CA SER A 114 19.74 4.03 0.65
C SER A 114 20.63 4.31 1.89
N ASP A 115 20.10 4.99 2.92
CA ASP A 115 20.79 5.16 4.20
C ASP A 115 21.07 3.79 4.82
N THR A 116 22.28 3.58 5.34
CA THR A 116 22.71 2.29 5.91
C THR A 116 21.73 1.76 6.98
N ARG A 117 21.08 2.64 7.75
CA ARG A 117 20.08 2.25 8.74
C ARG A 117 18.84 1.65 8.08
N ALA A 118 18.35 2.29 7.02
CA ALA A 118 17.22 1.79 6.24
C ALA A 118 17.56 0.51 5.47
N MET A 119 18.76 0.43 4.88
CA MET A 119 19.22 -0.76 4.17
C MET A 119 19.25 -2.01 5.08
N ARG A 120 19.58 -1.87 6.37
CA ARG A 120 19.50 -2.98 7.35
C ARG A 120 18.06 -3.44 7.61
N LEU A 121 17.11 -2.51 7.68
CA LEU A 121 15.69 -2.85 7.77
C LEU A 121 15.25 -3.64 6.53
N TYR A 122 15.68 -3.21 5.35
CA TYR A 122 15.31 -3.85 4.09
C TYR A 122 15.89 -5.25 3.94
N GLU A 123 17.14 -5.45 4.37
CA GLU A 123 17.78 -6.77 4.44
C GLU A 123 16.96 -7.72 5.33
N GLU A 124 16.53 -7.26 6.51
CA GLU A 124 15.69 -8.05 7.40
C GLU A 124 14.30 -8.33 6.81
N CYS A 125 13.70 -7.36 6.12
CA CYS A 125 12.43 -7.56 5.42
C CYS A 125 12.58 -8.60 4.30
N ALA A 126 13.64 -8.52 3.51
CA ALA A 126 13.95 -9.48 2.45
C ALA A 126 14.14 -10.89 3.01
N ARG A 127 14.93 -11.03 4.09
CA ARG A 127 15.19 -12.31 4.77
C ARG A 127 13.91 -12.94 5.34
N ARG A 128 12.99 -12.11 5.83
CA ARG A 128 11.73 -12.54 6.46
C ARG A 128 10.57 -12.67 5.46
N GLY A 129 10.77 -12.30 4.20
CA GLY A 129 9.72 -12.29 3.18
C GLY A 129 8.66 -11.21 3.40
N LEU A 130 8.96 -10.14 4.14
CA LEU A 130 8.03 -9.04 4.40
C LEU A 130 8.09 -8.02 3.24
N PRO A 131 6.97 -7.73 2.55
CA PRO A 131 6.92 -6.67 1.56
C PRO A 131 7.08 -5.28 2.20
N LEU A 132 7.65 -4.35 1.45
CA LEU A 132 7.85 -2.96 1.83
C LEU A 132 7.01 -2.02 0.96
N LEU A 133 6.26 -1.12 1.59
CA LEU A 133 5.53 -0.04 0.93
C LEU A 133 6.21 1.30 1.23
N PHE A 134 6.65 1.99 0.17
CA PHE A 134 7.22 3.33 0.22
C PHE A 134 6.13 4.37 -0.02
N GLU A 135 5.66 4.99 1.06
CA GLU A 135 4.71 6.09 1.02
C GLU A 135 5.37 7.38 0.53
N GLN A 136 4.61 8.14 -0.27
CA GLN A 136 5.18 9.24 -1.04
C GLN A 136 5.21 10.60 -0.37
N GLY A 137 4.59 10.81 0.81
CA GLY A 137 4.78 11.94 1.77
C GLY A 137 4.78 13.42 1.31
N HIS A 138 4.90 13.71 0.02
CA HIS A 138 5.43 14.95 -0.55
C HIS A 138 4.49 16.16 -0.46
N ARG A 139 3.23 15.93 -0.10
CA ARG A 139 2.26 17.02 0.13
C ARG A 139 2.32 17.57 1.56
N ASN A 140 3.01 16.89 2.49
CA ASN A 140 3.17 17.41 3.84
C ASN A 140 4.26 18.50 3.85
N PRO A 141 4.01 19.70 4.44
CA PRO A 141 5.00 20.78 4.47
C PRO A 141 6.34 20.44 5.15
N ALA A 142 6.35 19.47 6.06
CA ALA A 142 7.55 19.02 6.75
C ALA A 142 8.30 17.93 5.96
N ALA A 143 7.75 17.42 4.85
CA ALA A 143 8.38 16.37 4.07
C ALA A 143 9.61 16.89 3.33
N LYS A 144 10.72 16.13 3.40
CA LYS A 144 11.90 16.34 2.56
C LYS A 144 11.69 15.68 1.21
N MET A 145 11.13 16.46 0.28
CA MET A 145 10.67 15.99 -1.01
C MET A 145 11.75 15.24 -1.81
N GLU A 146 13.03 15.59 -1.63
CA GLU A 146 14.15 14.88 -2.27
C GLU A 146 14.17 13.38 -1.95
N PHE A 147 13.75 12.97 -0.75
CA PHE A 147 13.73 11.57 -0.32
C PHE A 147 12.49 10.80 -0.77
N ALA A 148 11.48 11.47 -1.33
CA ALA A 148 10.31 10.81 -1.90
C ALA A 148 10.55 10.30 -3.33
N GLN A 149 11.61 10.76 -4.02
CA GLN A 149 11.86 10.45 -5.42
C GLN A 149 11.99 8.93 -5.69
N PRO A 150 11.15 8.34 -6.56
CA PRO A 150 11.19 6.92 -6.88
C PRO A 150 12.55 6.41 -7.38
N MET A 151 13.33 7.25 -8.09
CA MET A 151 14.66 6.84 -8.55
C MET A 151 15.60 6.43 -7.42
N LEU A 152 15.42 6.95 -6.20
CA LEU A 152 16.26 6.61 -5.06
C LEU A 152 16.06 5.17 -4.58
N ILE A 153 14.92 4.56 -4.94
CA ILE A 153 14.61 3.16 -4.65
C ILE A 153 15.41 2.22 -5.56
N ASP A 154 16.03 2.69 -6.65
CA ASP A 154 16.85 1.87 -7.55
C ASP A 154 17.98 1.15 -6.81
N ALA A 155 18.67 1.86 -5.91
CA ALA A 155 19.74 1.27 -5.12
C ALA A 155 19.23 0.14 -4.23
N VAL A 156 18.05 0.33 -3.62
CA VAL A 156 17.40 -0.67 -2.76
C VAL A 156 17.00 -1.90 -3.56
N ALA A 157 16.35 -1.72 -4.70
CA ALA A 157 15.86 -2.80 -5.54
C ALA A 157 17.01 -3.64 -6.14
N ARG A 158 18.15 -3.00 -6.47
CA ARG A 158 19.37 -3.69 -6.93
C ARG A 158 20.02 -4.53 -5.84
N GLU A 159 20.08 -4.01 -4.62
CA GLU A 159 20.73 -4.69 -3.49
C GLU A 159 19.89 -5.88 -3.00
N PHE A 160 18.57 -5.73 -2.98
CA PHE A 160 17.64 -6.74 -2.45
C PHE A 160 16.67 -7.24 -3.53
N PRO A 161 17.11 -8.05 -4.50
CA PRO A 161 16.26 -8.50 -5.61
C PRO A 161 15.12 -9.42 -5.18
N THR A 162 15.16 -9.99 -3.97
CA THR A 162 14.09 -10.82 -3.38
C THR A 162 13.08 -10.00 -2.58
N LEU A 163 13.40 -8.76 -2.23
CA LEU A 163 12.51 -7.87 -1.49
C LEU A 163 11.39 -7.37 -2.40
N ARG A 164 10.14 -7.53 -1.99
CA ARG A 164 8.99 -7.03 -2.72
C ARG A 164 8.71 -5.60 -2.31
N ILE A 165 8.77 -4.68 -3.27
CA ILE A 165 8.69 -3.24 -3.03
C ILE A 165 7.45 -2.68 -3.71
N VAL A 166 6.65 -1.90 -3.00
CA VAL A 166 5.52 -1.14 -3.53
C VAL A 166 5.82 0.35 -3.42
N VAL A 167 5.83 1.05 -4.55
CA VAL A 167 5.90 2.51 -4.59
C VAL A 167 4.47 3.05 -4.56
N ALA A 168 4.13 3.84 -3.53
CA ALA A 168 2.80 4.41 -3.44
C ALA A 168 2.50 5.38 -4.59
N ARG A 169 1.23 5.44 -5.02
CA ARG A 169 0.68 6.45 -5.93
C ARG A 169 1.44 6.57 -7.26
N LEU A 170 1.95 5.45 -7.78
CA LEU A 170 2.83 5.38 -8.96
C LEU A 170 3.97 6.42 -8.92
N GLY A 171 4.48 6.71 -7.72
CA GLY A 171 5.57 7.65 -7.50
C GLY A 171 5.27 9.11 -7.84
N PHE A 172 4.00 9.51 -7.90
CA PHE A 172 3.59 10.88 -8.15
C PHE A 172 4.33 11.87 -7.20
N PRO A 173 4.84 13.01 -7.69
CA PRO A 173 4.70 13.54 -9.06
C PRO A 173 5.69 12.98 -10.10
N TRP A 174 6.65 12.15 -9.70
CA TRP A 174 7.68 11.59 -10.59
C TRP A 174 7.26 10.29 -11.27
N VAL A 175 6.07 10.30 -11.89
CA VAL A 175 5.47 9.10 -12.50
C VAL A 175 6.42 8.42 -13.49
N HIS A 176 7.09 9.18 -14.35
CA HIS A 176 8.02 8.62 -15.34
C HIS A 176 9.22 7.91 -14.68
N GLN A 177 9.71 8.41 -13.54
CA GLN A 177 10.75 7.74 -12.78
C GLN A 177 10.26 6.40 -12.23
N ALA A 178 9.05 6.38 -11.66
CA ALA A 178 8.45 5.16 -11.15
C ALA A 178 8.23 4.14 -12.28
N VAL A 179 7.65 4.54 -13.40
CA VAL A 179 7.42 3.65 -14.56
C VAL A 179 8.72 3.01 -15.05
N VAL A 180 9.82 3.77 -15.15
CA VAL A 180 11.14 3.21 -15.51
C VAL A 180 11.65 2.24 -14.44
N LEU A 181 11.47 2.57 -13.15
CA LEU A 181 11.85 1.68 -12.04
C LEU A 181 11.08 0.35 -12.09
N LEU A 182 9.76 0.42 -12.32
CA LEU A 182 8.90 -0.74 -12.52
C LEU A 182 9.35 -1.58 -13.73
N ALA A 183 9.74 -0.95 -14.84
CA ALA A 183 10.23 -1.70 -16.00
C ALA A 183 11.57 -2.38 -15.73
N LYS A 184 12.45 -1.72 -14.97
CA LYS A 184 13.81 -2.18 -14.67
C LYS A 184 13.85 -3.37 -13.69
N HIS A 185 13.01 -3.36 -12.65
CA HIS A 185 13.12 -4.30 -11.53
C HIS A 185 11.93 -5.24 -11.42
N ALA A 186 12.18 -6.55 -11.45
CA ALA A 186 11.13 -7.57 -11.35
C ALA A 186 10.34 -7.52 -10.03
N ASN A 187 11.00 -7.09 -8.96
CA ASN A 187 10.50 -7.07 -7.58
C ASN A 187 9.90 -5.71 -7.14
N VAL A 188 9.79 -4.75 -8.05
CA VAL A 188 9.18 -3.43 -7.79
C VAL A 188 7.80 -3.33 -8.43
N TYR A 189 6.84 -2.93 -7.62
CA TYR A 189 5.43 -2.69 -7.95
C TYR A 189 5.06 -1.27 -7.55
N ALA A 190 3.86 -0.83 -7.92
CA ALA A 190 3.32 0.43 -7.45
C ALA A 190 1.81 0.32 -7.26
N ASP A 191 1.24 1.09 -6.33
CA ASP A 191 -0.22 1.23 -6.23
C ASP A 191 -0.72 2.48 -6.99
N VAL A 192 -2.02 2.53 -7.26
CA VAL A 192 -2.70 3.69 -7.89
C VAL A 192 -3.41 4.61 -6.87
N ALA A 193 -3.14 4.42 -5.58
CA ALA A 193 -3.80 5.17 -4.52
C ALA A 193 -3.57 6.67 -4.68
N GLY A 194 -4.58 7.48 -4.35
CA GLY A 194 -4.50 8.95 -4.37
C GLY A 194 -4.40 9.59 -5.76
N LEU A 195 -4.12 8.82 -6.82
CA LEU A 195 -4.15 9.30 -8.21
C LEU A 195 -5.57 9.38 -8.75
N LEU A 196 -6.36 8.32 -8.54
CA LEU A 196 -7.69 8.11 -9.12
C LEU A 196 -8.69 9.27 -8.95
N PRO A 197 -8.63 10.10 -7.90
CA PRO A 197 -9.47 11.30 -7.78
C PRO A 197 -9.16 12.42 -8.78
N HIS A 198 -8.01 12.35 -9.45
CA HIS A 198 -7.53 13.34 -10.38
C HIS A 198 -7.54 12.76 -11.80
N PRO A 199 -8.61 12.96 -12.59
CA PRO A 199 -8.81 12.19 -13.82
C PRO A 199 -7.67 12.35 -14.84
N TRP A 200 -7.19 13.58 -15.05
CA TRP A 200 -6.09 13.83 -16.00
C TRP A 200 -4.76 13.22 -15.52
N LEU A 201 -4.45 13.35 -14.23
CA LEU A 201 -3.22 12.79 -13.66
C LEU A 201 -3.25 11.26 -13.72
N SER A 202 -4.40 10.66 -13.39
CA SER A 202 -4.63 9.22 -13.50
C SER A 202 -4.46 8.72 -14.93
N TYR A 203 -5.12 9.38 -15.88
CA TYR A 203 -5.03 9.02 -17.30
C TYR A 203 -3.59 9.11 -17.79
N SER A 204 -2.92 10.24 -17.56
CA SER A 204 -1.54 10.44 -18.01
C SER A 204 -0.58 9.42 -17.40
N ALA A 205 -0.76 9.10 -16.12
CA ALA A 205 0.11 8.17 -15.41
C ALA A 205 -0.11 6.72 -15.85
N LEU A 206 -1.36 6.30 -16.00
CA LEU A 206 -1.70 4.96 -16.47
C LEU A 206 -1.35 4.77 -17.95
N LEU A 207 -1.45 5.82 -18.77
CA LEU A 207 -1.01 5.78 -20.16
C LEU A 207 0.51 5.58 -20.24
N ALA A 208 1.29 6.30 -19.43
CA ALA A 208 2.74 6.10 -19.38
C ALA A 208 3.11 4.67 -18.95
N ALA A 209 2.41 4.11 -17.95
CA ALA A 209 2.60 2.72 -17.53
C ALA A 209 2.19 1.70 -18.61
N HIS A 210 1.14 2.00 -19.39
CA HIS A 210 0.71 1.20 -20.53
C HIS A 210 1.76 1.19 -21.64
N GLU A 211 2.26 2.35 -22.05
CA GLU A 211 3.28 2.47 -23.11
C GLU A 211 4.59 1.78 -22.75
N TYR A 212 4.97 1.78 -21.47
CA TYR A 212 6.15 1.05 -20.98
C TYR A 212 5.89 -0.44 -20.71
N GLY A 213 4.66 -0.93 -20.88
CA GLY A 213 4.31 -2.33 -20.69
C GLY A 213 4.37 -2.81 -19.24
N VAL A 214 4.20 -1.92 -18.26
CA VAL A 214 4.31 -2.23 -16.81
C VAL A 214 2.97 -2.28 -16.08
N MET A 215 1.85 -2.30 -16.81
CA MET A 215 0.50 -2.32 -16.23
C MET A 215 0.26 -3.54 -15.32
N ASN A 216 0.92 -4.66 -15.61
CA ASN A 216 0.90 -5.88 -14.78
C ASN A 216 1.54 -5.70 -13.39
N LYS A 217 2.23 -4.59 -13.13
CA LYS A 217 2.87 -4.28 -11.85
C LYS A 217 2.12 -3.23 -11.01
N LEU A 218 0.97 -2.73 -11.49
CA LEU A 218 0.18 -1.69 -10.81
C LEU A 218 -0.92 -2.25 -9.91
N LEU A 219 -0.83 -2.16 -8.60
CA LEU A 219 -1.81 -2.68 -7.65
C LEU A 219 -2.95 -1.68 -7.42
N PHE A 220 -4.14 -2.19 -7.11
CA PHE A 220 -5.25 -1.34 -6.67
C PHE A 220 -5.02 -0.81 -5.24
N GLY A 221 -5.35 0.47 -5.02
CA GLY A 221 -5.32 1.12 -3.71
C GLY A 221 -6.28 2.31 -3.70
N SER A 222 -7.04 2.50 -2.62
CA SER A 222 -8.04 3.57 -2.54
C SER A 222 -7.52 4.88 -1.95
N ASP A 223 -6.49 4.83 -1.09
CA ASP A 223 -6.07 5.97 -0.25
C ASP A 223 -7.17 6.35 0.76
N PHE A 224 -7.92 5.38 1.31
CA PHE A 224 -8.81 5.66 2.43
C PHE A 224 -7.99 6.25 3.59
N PRO A 225 -8.46 7.34 4.26
CA PRO A 225 -9.84 7.88 4.30
C PRO A 225 -10.19 8.92 3.24
N PHE A 226 -9.28 9.26 2.33
CA PHE A 226 -9.52 10.31 1.33
C PHE A 226 -10.57 9.91 0.30
N ARG A 227 -10.63 8.61 -0.04
CA ARG A 227 -11.62 8.03 -0.95
C ARG A 227 -12.01 6.63 -0.53
N SER A 228 -13.19 6.21 -0.97
CA SER A 228 -13.63 4.82 -0.82
C SER A 228 -13.13 3.95 -1.97
N PRO A 229 -12.93 2.64 -1.73
CA PRO A 229 -12.64 1.67 -2.78
C PRO A 229 -13.63 1.73 -3.94
N ALA A 230 -14.94 1.80 -3.66
CA ALA A 230 -15.98 1.89 -4.70
C ALA A 230 -15.75 3.07 -5.65
N ALA A 231 -15.52 4.28 -5.10
CA ALA A 231 -15.29 5.47 -5.90
C ALA A 231 -14.00 5.39 -6.72
N CYS A 232 -12.96 4.73 -6.19
CA CYS A 232 -11.71 4.52 -6.90
C CYS A 232 -11.87 3.50 -8.04
N ILE A 233 -12.61 2.41 -7.84
CA ILE A 233 -12.92 1.43 -8.91
C ILE A 233 -13.70 2.11 -10.05
N GLU A 234 -14.70 2.91 -9.72
CA GLU A 234 -15.47 3.69 -10.70
C GLU A 234 -14.58 4.66 -11.48
N ALA A 235 -13.74 5.43 -10.77
CA ALA A 235 -12.82 6.39 -11.38
C ALA A 235 -11.81 5.70 -12.32
N LEU A 236 -11.28 4.55 -11.92
CA LEU A 236 -10.35 3.77 -12.74
C LEU A 236 -11.01 3.28 -14.03
N TYR A 237 -12.24 2.77 -13.97
CA TYR A 237 -12.97 2.35 -15.18
C TYR A 237 -13.45 3.51 -16.06
N SER A 238 -13.49 4.72 -15.52
CA SER A 238 -13.86 5.93 -16.25
C SER A 238 -12.64 6.68 -16.81
N VAL A 239 -11.42 6.18 -16.63
CA VAL A 239 -10.19 6.89 -17.01
C VAL A 239 -10.11 7.23 -18.50
N ASN A 240 -10.73 6.42 -19.36
CA ASN A 240 -10.78 6.62 -20.81
C ASN A 240 -11.81 7.69 -21.26
N GLN A 241 -12.45 8.41 -20.34
CA GLN A 241 -13.38 9.50 -20.70
C GLN A 241 -12.74 10.54 -21.63
N PHE A 242 -11.43 10.76 -21.54
CA PHE A 242 -10.68 11.66 -22.41
C PHE A 242 -10.46 11.10 -23.82
N SER A 243 -10.43 9.78 -23.97
CA SER A 243 -10.31 9.10 -25.27
C SER A 243 -11.63 9.08 -26.03
N HIS A 244 -12.77 9.08 -25.32
CA HIS A 244 -14.09 9.12 -25.96
C HIS A 244 -14.43 10.49 -26.57
N ALA A 245 -13.80 11.57 -26.06
CA ALA A 245 -14.05 12.95 -26.48
C ALA A 245 -12.96 13.54 -27.40
N GLY A 246 -11.87 12.81 -27.70
CA GLY A 246 -10.73 13.34 -28.46
C GLY A 246 -9.82 12.28 -29.08
N SER A 247 -8.73 12.73 -29.70
CA SER A 247 -7.74 11.88 -30.41
C SER A 247 -6.74 11.16 -29.49
N LEU A 248 -7.02 11.08 -28.19
CA LEU A 248 -6.10 10.51 -27.20
C LEU A 248 -6.24 8.97 -27.11
N PRO A 249 -5.14 8.21 -27.02
CA PRO A 249 -5.18 6.76 -27.08
C PRO A 249 -5.90 6.15 -25.86
N PRO A 250 -6.85 5.22 -26.04
CA PRO A 250 -7.48 4.56 -24.91
C PRO A 250 -6.54 3.53 -24.26
N ILE A 251 -6.65 3.37 -22.95
CA ILE A 251 -6.01 2.26 -22.23
C ILE A 251 -6.93 1.03 -22.33
N PRO A 252 -6.43 -0.16 -22.72
CA PRO A 252 -7.27 -1.35 -22.84
C PRO A 252 -8.01 -1.68 -21.54
N ARG A 253 -9.32 -1.91 -21.63
CA ARG A 253 -10.19 -2.19 -20.47
C ARG A 253 -9.73 -3.40 -19.66
N GLU A 254 -9.17 -4.41 -20.32
CA GLU A 254 -8.59 -5.59 -19.68
C GLU A 254 -7.42 -5.22 -18.74
N GLN A 255 -6.56 -4.28 -19.14
CA GLN A 255 -5.44 -3.85 -18.30
C GLN A 255 -5.93 -3.04 -17.08
N LEU A 256 -6.96 -2.21 -17.25
CA LEU A 256 -7.61 -1.50 -16.14
C LEU A 256 -8.25 -2.47 -15.15
N ARG A 257 -8.99 -3.46 -15.66
CA ARG A 257 -9.56 -4.55 -14.86
C ARG A 257 -8.46 -5.34 -14.13
N GLY A 258 -7.36 -5.59 -14.81
CA GLY A 258 -6.18 -6.26 -14.26
C GLY A 258 -5.54 -5.52 -13.09
N ILE A 259 -5.74 -4.20 -12.92
CA ILE A 259 -5.33 -3.45 -11.72
C ILE A 259 -6.20 -3.81 -10.52
N VAL A 260 -7.52 -3.81 -10.72
CA VAL A 260 -8.51 -4.08 -9.65
C VAL A 260 -8.46 -5.52 -9.17
N GLU A 261 -8.40 -6.47 -10.11
CA GLU A 261 -8.53 -7.91 -9.82
C GLU A 261 -7.19 -8.63 -9.67
N ARG A 262 -6.07 -7.87 -9.64
CA ARG A 262 -4.73 -8.43 -9.45
C ARG A 262 -4.67 -9.24 -8.17
N ASP A 263 -4.05 -10.41 -8.22
CA ASP A 263 -3.65 -11.13 -7.00
C ASP A 263 -2.47 -10.42 -6.32
N ALA A 264 -2.79 -9.29 -5.68
CA ALA A 264 -1.81 -8.47 -4.99
C ALA A 264 -1.13 -9.23 -3.85
N LEU A 265 -1.86 -10.12 -3.16
CA LEU A 265 -1.30 -10.85 -2.03
C LEU A 265 -0.26 -11.86 -2.48
N ALA A 266 -0.50 -12.61 -3.56
CA ALA A 266 0.50 -13.51 -4.12
C ALA A 266 1.75 -12.74 -4.61
N LEU A 267 1.56 -11.61 -5.31
CA LEU A 267 2.67 -10.77 -5.75
C LEU A 267 3.50 -10.23 -4.58
N LEU A 268 2.83 -9.91 -3.46
CA LEU A 268 3.44 -9.42 -2.22
C LEU A 268 3.94 -10.54 -1.29
N GLY A 269 3.77 -11.82 -1.67
CA GLY A 269 4.21 -12.97 -0.87
C GLY A 269 3.42 -13.15 0.44
N ILE A 270 2.19 -12.64 0.49
CA ILE A 270 1.32 -12.71 1.66
C ILE A 270 0.42 -13.93 1.51
N GLU A 271 0.64 -14.93 2.36
CA GLU A 271 -0.22 -16.12 2.41
C GLU A 271 -1.55 -15.80 3.08
N THR A 272 -2.65 -16.02 2.36
CA THR A 272 -3.98 -16.05 2.96
C THR A 272 -4.27 -17.48 3.39
N HIS A 273 -4.26 -17.73 4.70
CA HIS A 273 -4.86 -18.95 5.20
C HIS A 273 -6.37 -18.81 4.98
N SER A 274 -6.91 -19.45 3.94
CA SER A 274 -8.34 -19.73 3.91
C SER A 274 -8.64 -20.57 5.16
N PRO A 275 -9.66 -20.23 5.98
CA PRO A 275 -10.13 -21.18 6.96
C PRO A 275 -10.50 -22.44 6.18
N ALA A 276 -9.83 -23.56 6.49
CA ALA A 276 -10.16 -24.85 5.92
C ALA A 276 -11.68 -25.00 6.02
N THR A 277 -12.34 -25.25 4.89
CA THR A 277 -13.70 -25.73 4.87
C THR A 277 -13.74 -26.92 5.82
N ALA A 278 -14.37 -26.73 6.99
CA ALA A 278 -14.65 -27.82 7.89
C ALA A 278 -15.57 -28.77 7.13
N VAL A 279 -14.98 -29.81 6.54
CA VAL A 279 -15.73 -30.97 6.09
C VAL A 279 -16.43 -31.48 7.33
N PRO A 280 -17.77 -31.52 7.38
CA PRO A 280 -18.45 -32.11 8.51
C PRO A 280 -17.99 -33.56 8.55
N SER A 281 -17.29 -33.95 9.61
CA SER A 281 -17.12 -35.36 9.94
C SER A 281 -18.51 -35.91 10.21
N THR A 282 -19.13 -36.51 9.20
CA THR A 282 -20.27 -37.41 9.38
C THR A 282 -19.82 -38.54 10.27
N ILE A 283 -20.22 -38.45 11.53
CA ILE A 283 -20.20 -39.54 12.50
C ILE A 283 -21.17 -40.61 12.00
N PHE A 284 -20.69 -41.85 12.00
CA PHE A 284 -21.42 -43.07 11.70
C PHE A 284 -22.71 -43.20 12.54
N ALA A 285 -23.75 -43.72 11.92
CA ALA A 285 -24.71 -44.60 12.59
C ALA A 285 -24.96 -45.78 11.66
N ASP A 286 -24.30 -46.89 11.97
CA ASP A 286 -24.73 -48.22 11.55
C ASP A 286 -26.12 -48.47 12.15
N GLU A 287 -27.07 -48.90 11.32
CA GLU A 287 -28.34 -49.49 11.75
C GLU A 287 -28.19 -51.01 11.68
N ASP A 288 -28.23 -51.66 12.86
CA ASP A 288 -28.82 -52.97 13.08
C ASP A 288 -30.24 -52.78 13.64
#